data_AF-A0A4Z2FV31-F1
#
_entry.id   AF-A0A4Z2FV31-F1
#
_cell.length_a   1.000
_cell.length_b   1.000
_cell.length_c   1.000
_cell.angle_alpha   90.00
_cell.angle_beta   90.00
_cell.angle_gamma   90.00
#
_symmetry.space_group_name_H-M   'P 1'
#
loop_
_entity.id
_entity.type
_entity.pdbx_description
1 polymer ?
#
loop_
_entity_poly.entity_id
_entity_poly.type
_entity_poly.pdbx_seq_one_letter_code
_entity_poly.pdbx_strand_id
1 'polypeptide(L)'
;MAAGAFGFKGCQKIRGPQIRTLLEAKDFILFDCDGVIWHGETAITGAAKVVSSLIRRGKNVVFVTNNCTRPRESYVHKFYRLGFTDVLLEQIFSSSYCSALYLRDVVKIRGQVFVMGCDGLRRELQGAGVPCVEEADEPDATIYDCALAEDVKAVLVGHDDKLTFLKLAKASCYLRDPECLFLATDNDPWHPLSGGRILPGSGSLTAALEVSSGRKATVIGKPSRFMFECISSQFSGVEPARCLMIGDRLETDMLFGSNCGFDTVLTLTGVSQLEDAQRYLDGEPAADRGLVPDYVVDSVADFLPAFEELDDEQSD
;
A
#
# COMPACT_ATOMS: atom_id res chain seq x y z
N MET A 1 8.27 -17.74 -31.89
CA MET A 1 7.96 -16.34 -32.26
C MET A 1 6.55 -16.04 -31.85
N ALA A 2 6.37 -15.24 -30.80
CA ALA A 2 5.14 -14.53 -30.48
C ALA A 2 5.48 -13.40 -29.48
N ALA A 3 6.38 -12.51 -29.88
CA ALA A 3 6.48 -11.18 -29.28
C ALA A 3 5.51 -10.28 -30.05
N GLY A 4 4.22 -10.48 -29.80
CA GLY A 4 3.19 -9.56 -30.27
C GLY A 4 3.13 -8.40 -29.29
N ALA A 5 3.70 -7.27 -29.68
CA ALA A 5 3.66 -6.03 -28.94
C ALA A 5 2.21 -5.67 -28.59
N PHE A 6 1.86 -5.81 -27.31
CA PHE A 6 0.62 -5.22 -26.81
C PHE A 6 0.78 -3.69 -26.85
N GLY A 7 -0.26 -3.02 -27.34
CA GLY A 7 -0.26 -1.64 -27.83
C GLY A 7 0.27 -0.60 -26.86
N PHE A 8 0.52 0.60 -27.42
CA PHE A 8 1.07 1.78 -26.74
C PHE A 8 0.63 1.90 -25.27
N LYS A 9 1.57 1.68 -24.35
CA LYS A 9 1.45 2.07 -22.94
C LYS A 9 1.28 3.59 -22.84
N GLY A 10 0.35 4.04 -21.99
CA GLY A 10 0.15 5.47 -21.71
C GLY A 10 -1.33 5.86 -21.61
N CYS A 11 -1.86 5.77 -20.39
CA CYS A 11 -3.21 6.18 -19.99
C CYS A 11 -4.33 5.66 -20.90
N GLN A 12 -4.23 4.40 -21.36
CA GLN A 12 -5.20 3.85 -22.28
C GLN A 12 -6.39 3.23 -21.54
N LYS A 13 -7.61 3.71 -21.83
CA LYS A 13 -8.81 3.03 -21.34
C LYS A 13 -9.00 1.68 -22.04
N ILE A 14 -9.08 0.59 -21.28
CA ILE A 14 -9.17 -0.78 -21.81
C ILE A 14 -10.48 -1.48 -21.45
N ARG A 15 -10.96 -2.37 -22.31
CA ARG A 15 -12.21 -3.14 -22.11
C ARG A 15 -12.14 -4.53 -22.74
N GLY A 16 -12.94 -5.47 -22.20
CA GLY A 16 -13.22 -6.77 -22.80
C GLY A 16 -11.94 -7.50 -23.30
N PRO A 17 -11.76 -7.72 -24.62
CA PRO A 17 -10.62 -8.45 -25.18
C PRO A 17 -9.24 -7.89 -24.80
N GLN A 18 -9.13 -6.57 -24.59
CA GLN A 18 -7.86 -5.95 -24.19
C GLN A 18 -7.47 -6.35 -22.76
N ILE A 19 -8.45 -6.40 -21.85
CA ILE A 19 -8.24 -6.86 -20.47
C ILE A 19 -7.85 -8.33 -20.47
N ARG A 20 -8.51 -9.17 -21.29
CA ARG A 20 -8.15 -10.60 -21.43
C ARG A 20 -6.69 -10.77 -21.80
N THR A 21 -6.26 -10.13 -22.89
CA THR A 21 -4.88 -10.25 -23.39
C THR A 21 -3.87 -9.77 -22.35
N LEU A 22 -4.19 -8.68 -21.64
CA LEU A 22 -3.38 -8.20 -20.52
C LEU A 22 -3.27 -9.26 -19.43
N LEU A 23 -4.38 -9.84 -18.98
CA LEU A 23 -4.40 -10.86 -17.93
C LEU A 23 -3.67 -12.16 -18.32
N GLU A 24 -3.72 -12.57 -19.60
CA GLU A 24 -2.97 -13.72 -20.10
C GLU A 24 -1.46 -13.54 -19.97
N ALA A 25 -0.96 -12.31 -20.16
CA ALA A 25 0.46 -11.99 -20.07
C ALA A 25 0.98 -11.88 -18.62
N LYS A 26 0.12 -11.94 -17.60
CA LYS A 26 0.47 -11.66 -16.19
C LYS A 26 0.23 -12.85 -15.29
N ASP A 27 1.17 -13.12 -14.39
CA ASP A 27 1.06 -14.20 -13.39
C ASP A 27 0.65 -13.68 -12.01
N PHE A 28 1.12 -12.47 -11.67
CA PHE A 28 0.85 -11.83 -10.39
C PHE A 28 -0.03 -10.61 -10.60
N ILE A 29 -1.16 -10.58 -9.90
CA ILE A 29 -2.09 -9.45 -9.91
C ILE A 29 -2.13 -8.86 -8.51
N LEU A 30 -1.57 -7.65 -8.39
CA LEU A 30 -1.49 -6.91 -7.15
C LEU A 30 -2.64 -5.90 -7.12
N PHE A 31 -3.44 -5.93 -6.06
CA PHE A 31 -4.52 -4.98 -5.83
C PHE A 31 -4.17 -4.07 -4.66
N ASP A 32 -4.31 -2.75 -4.83
CA ASP A 32 -4.64 -1.93 -3.68
C ASP A 32 -6.02 -2.30 -3.12
N CYS A 33 -6.27 -1.91 -1.88
CA CYS A 33 -7.47 -2.24 -1.13
C CYS A 33 -8.53 -1.12 -1.17
N ASP A 34 -8.21 0.01 -0.53
CA ASP A 34 -9.13 1.09 -0.21
C ASP A 34 -9.28 2.01 -1.43
N GLY A 35 -10.44 1.98 -2.10
CA GLY A 35 -10.65 2.69 -3.36
C GLY A 35 -10.65 1.78 -4.59
N VAL A 36 -10.21 0.52 -4.45
CA VAL A 36 -10.08 -0.45 -5.55
C VAL A 36 -11.02 -1.63 -5.41
N ILE A 37 -11.02 -2.29 -4.25
CA ILE A 37 -11.90 -3.45 -3.98
C ILE A 37 -12.99 -3.13 -2.95
N TRP A 38 -12.85 -2.04 -2.19
CA TRP A 38 -13.89 -1.54 -1.30
C TRP A 38 -13.79 -0.03 -1.02
N HIS A 39 -14.87 0.54 -0.49
CA HIS A 39 -14.88 1.83 0.19
C HIS A 39 -15.32 1.66 1.63
N GLY A 40 -14.40 1.87 2.58
CA GLY A 40 -14.68 1.66 4.00
C GLY A 40 -15.13 0.22 4.27
N GLU A 41 -16.41 0.04 4.59
CA GLU A 41 -17.03 -1.25 4.93
C GLU A 41 -17.96 -1.79 3.84
N THR A 42 -17.86 -1.25 2.61
CA THR A 42 -18.67 -1.67 1.47
C THR A 42 -17.77 -2.14 0.33
N ALA A 43 -17.92 -3.39 -0.10
CA ALA A 43 -17.22 -3.90 -1.28
C ALA A 43 -17.63 -3.12 -2.53
N ILE A 44 -16.66 -2.87 -3.43
CA ILE A 44 -16.97 -2.39 -4.76
C ILE A 44 -17.69 -3.51 -5.52
N THR A 45 -18.82 -3.17 -6.14
CA THR A 45 -19.66 -4.14 -6.86
C THR A 45 -18.82 -4.92 -7.88
N GLY A 46 -18.86 -6.25 -7.81
CA GLY A 46 -18.14 -7.14 -8.71
C GLY A 46 -16.69 -7.46 -8.29
N ALA A 47 -16.07 -6.69 -7.40
CA ALA A 47 -14.67 -6.87 -7.01
C ALA A 47 -14.39 -8.29 -6.44
N ALA A 48 -15.26 -8.79 -5.56
CA ALA A 48 -15.13 -10.14 -5.01
C ALA A 48 -15.18 -11.23 -6.11
N LYS A 49 -16.11 -11.10 -7.07
CA LYS A 49 -16.23 -12.03 -8.20
C LYS A 49 -14.98 -12.00 -9.08
N VAL A 50 -14.37 -10.83 -9.30
CA VAL A 50 -13.10 -10.67 -10.04
C VAL A 50 -11.97 -11.40 -9.32
N VAL A 51 -11.77 -11.14 -8.03
CA VAL A 51 -10.73 -11.78 -7.21
C VAL A 51 -10.87 -13.30 -7.26
N SER A 52 -12.04 -13.85 -6.94
CA SER A 52 -12.28 -15.30 -7.00
C SER A 52 -12.08 -15.88 -8.41
N SER A 53 -12.37 -15.12 -9.47
CA SER A 53 -12.18 -15.58 -10.85
C SER A 53 -10.72 -15.62 -11.27
N LEU A 54 -9.90 -14.67 -10.80
CA LEU A 54 -8.44 -14.67 -10.99
C LEU A 54 -7.79 -15.83 -10.23
N ILE A 55 -8.16 -16.04 -8.97
CA ILE A 55 -7.63 -17.15 -8.15
C ILE A 55 -7.98 -18.49 -8.78
N ARG A 56 -9.23 -18.72 -9.19
CA ARG A 56 -9.65 -19.97 -9.87
C ARG A 56 -8.90 -20.24 -11.17
N ARG A 57 -8.42 -19.20 -11.84
CA ARG A 57 -7.63 -19.29 -13.09
C ARG A 57 -6.12 -19.42 -12.82
N GLY A 58 -5.72 -19.67 -11.58
CA GLY A 58 -4.32 -19.92 -11.20
C GLY A 58 -3.45 -18.67 -11.17
N LYS A 59 -4.03 -17.47 -11.15
CA LYS A 59 -3.26 -16.23 -10.95
C LYS A 59 -2.87 -16.07 -9.48
N ASN A 60 -1.66 -15.60 -9.23
CA ASN A 60 -1.22 -15.22 -7.89
C ASN A 60 -1.79 -13.83 -7.56
N VAL A 61 -2.88 -13.80 -6.79
CA VAL A 61 -3.50 -12.55 -6.34
C VAL A 61 -2.88 -12.11 -5.02
N VAL A 62 -2.42 -10.86 -4.96
CA VAL A 62 -1.78 -10.26 -3.78
C VAL A 62 -2.44 -8.91 -3.49
N PHE A 63 -2.67 -8.60 -2.22
CA PHE A 63 -3.28 -7.37 -1.75
C PHE A 63 -2.22 -6.51 -1.07
N VAL A 64 -2.04 -5.28 -1.55
CA VAL A 64 -1.01 -4.35 -1.09
C VAL A 64 -1.65 -3.07 -0.59
N THR A 65 -1.59 -2.80 0.71
CA THR A 65 -2.26 -1.63 1.31
C THR A 65 -1.33 -0.75 2.12
N ASN A 66 -1.41 0.56 1.96
CA ASN A 66 -0.72 1.53 2.83
C ASN A 66 -1.43 1.72 4.17
N ASN A 67 -2.60 1.12 4.36
CA ASN A 67 -3.35 1.24 5.60
C ASN A 67 -2.69 0.40 6.72
N CYS A 68 -2.09 1.09 7.69
CA CYS A 68 -1.38 0.49 8.84
C CYS A 68 -2.25 0.38 10.11
N THR A 69 -3.55 0.69 10.04
CA THR A 69 -4.41 0.81 11.23
C THR A 69 -4.82 -0.54 11.84
N ARG A 70 -4.69 -1.63 11.08
CA ARG A 70 -5.14 -2.98 11.46
C ARG A 70 -4.03 -4.00 11.22
N PRO A 71 -3.95 -5.05 12.04
CA PRO A 71 -3.11 -6.20 11.73
C PRO A 71 -3.76 -7.04 10.62
N ARG A 72 -2.96 -7.82 9.89
CA ARG A 72 -3.36 -8.59 8.70
C ARG A 72 -4.45 -9.62 9.00
N GLU A 73 -4.46 -10.22 10.18
CA GLU A 73 -5.52 -11.14 10.59
C GLU A 73 -6.89 -10.45 10.62
N SER A 74 -6.92 -9.16 11.00
CA SER A 74 -8.16 -8.36 10.94
C SER A 74 -8.59 -8.07 9.51
N TYR A 75 -7.65 -7.96 8.56
CA TYR A 75 -7.97 -7.83 7.15
C TYR A 75 -8.60 -9.10 6.59
N VAL A 76 -8.11 -10.29 6.94
CA VAL A 76 -8.74 -11.56 6.51
C VAL A 76 -10.23 -11.60 6.90
N HIS A 77 -10.56 -11.22 8.13
CA HIS A 77 -11.95 -11.12 8.57
C HIS A 77 -12.76 -10.07 7.78
N LYS A 78 -12.15 -8.94 7.42
CA LYS A 78 -12.78 -7.91 6.58
C LYS A 78 -13.04 -8.44 5.17
N PHE A 79 -12.03 -9.02 4.51
CA PHE A 79 -12.16 -9.66 3.20
C PHE A 79 -13.34 -10.64 3.19
N TYR A 80 -13.38 -11.56 4.16
CA TYR A 80 -14.46 -12.53 4.27
C TYR A 80 -15.84 -11.87 4.42
N ARG A 81 -15.99 -10.89 5.33
CA ARG A 81 -17.26 -10.16 5.53
C ARG A 81 -17.72 -9.45 4.25
N LEU A 82 -16.79 -8.95 3.45
CA LEU A 82 -17.04 -8.23 2.21
C LEU A 82 -17.23 -9.16 0.99
N GLY A 83 -17.26 -10.48 1.20
CA GLY A 83 -17.55 -11.48 0.17
C GLY A 83 -16.30 -12.04 -0.54
N PHE A 84 -15.10 -11.68 -0.10
CA PHE A 84 -13.83 -12.24 -0.60
C PHE A 84 -13.46 -13.46 0.24
N THR A 85 -14.07 -14.61 -0.07
CA THR A 85 -13.95 -15.83 0.76
C THR A 85 -12.67 -16.62 0.55
N ASP A 86 -11.97 -16.38 -0.56
CA ASP A 86 -10.83 -17.19 -1.00
C ASP A 86 -9.48 -16.51 -0.70
N VAL A 87 -9.48 -15.47 0.13
CA VAL A 87 -8.28 -14.68 0.46
C VAL A 87 -7.59 -15.24 1.70
N LEU A 88 -6.31 -15.58 1.55
CA LEU A 88 -5.43 -16.08 2.60
C LEU A 88 -4.59 -14.95 3.20
N LEU A 89 -4.10 -15.18 4.43
CA LEU A 89 -3.30 -14.20 5.17
C LEU A 89 -1.99 -13.85 4.43
N GLU A 90 -1.38 -14.84 3.80
CA GLU A 90 -0.11 -14.74 3.06
C GLU A 90 -0.23 -13.87 1.81
N GLN A 91 -1.45 -13.61 1.35
CA GLN A 91 -1.72 -12.73 0.21
C GLN A 91 -1.84 -11.26 0.62
N ILE A 92 -1.79 -10.92 1.90
CA ILE A 92 -2.03 -9.55 2.40
C ILE A 92 -0.72 -8.93 2.86
N PHE A 93 -0.35 -7.80 2.24
CA PHE A 93 0.82 -7.00 2.56
C PHE A 93 0.39 -5.58 2.90
N SER A 94 0.27 -5.30 4.19
CA SER A 94 0.08 -3.93 4.68
C SER A 94 1.42 -3.23 4.89
N SER A 95 1.42 -1.90 4.87
CA SER A 95 2.57 -1.08 5.27
C SER A 95 3.02 -1.37 6.70
N SER A 96 2.09 -1.72 7.61
CA SER A 96 2.41 -2.15 8.98
C SER A 96 3.21 -3.45 9.01
N TYR A 97 2.75 -4.47 8.28
CA TYR A 97 3.46 -5.74 8.19
C TYR A 97 4.83 -5.59 7.52
N CYS A 98 4.89 -4.86 6.41
CA CYS A 98 6.17 -4.60 5.73
C CYS A 98 7.14 -3.84 6.65
N SER A 99 6.66 -2.89 7.45
CA SER A 99 7.50 -2.18 8.43
C SER A 99 8.05 -3.12 9.50
N ALA A 100 7.25 -4.08 9.96
CA ALA A 100 7.69 -5.11 10.88
C ALA A 100 8.77 -6.02 10.28
N LEU A 101 8.58 -6.46 9.02
CA LEU A 101 9.58 -7.23 8.28
C LEU A 101 10.87 -6.44 8.05
N TYR A 102 10.77 -5.16 7.69
CA TYR A 102 11.92 -4.29 7.50
C TYR A 102 12.79 -4.21 8.77
N LEU A 103 12.14 -3.93 9.90
CA LEU A 103 12.82 -3.82 11.19
C LEU A 103 13.44 -5.15 11.64
N ARG A 104 12.76 -6.27 11.39
CA ARG A 104 13.21 -7.62 11.76
C ARG A 104 14.34 -8.15 10.87
N ASP A 105 14.16 -8.11 9.55
CA ASP A 105 14.99 -8.87 8.62
C ASP A 105 16.09 -8.03 7.96
N VAL A 106 15.78 -6.76 7.65
CA VAL A 106 16.70 -5.84 6.98
C VAL A 106 17.57 -5.13 8.00
N VAL A 107 16.93 -4.40 8.93
CA VAL A 107 17.62 -3.65 9.98
C VAL A 107 18.19 -4.59 11.04
N LYS A 108 17.48 -5.68 11.35
CA LYS A 108 17.79 -6.59 12.47
C LYS A 108 17.94 -5.82 13.77
N ILE A 109 16.93 -5.01 14.05
CA ILE A 109 16.93 -4.01 15.12
C ILE A 109 17.31 -4.63 16.47
N ARG A 110 18.24 -3.97 17.18
CA ARG A 110 18.65 -4.30 18.56
C ARG A 110 18.42 -3.08 19.43
N GLY A 111 17.27 -3.06 20.11
CA GLY A 111 16.76 -1.95 20.89
C GLY A 111 15.29 -1.72 20.60
N GLN A 112 14.75 -0.59 21.06
CA GLN A 112 13.32 -0.30 20.99
C GLN A 112 12.95 0.59 19.80
N VAL A 113 11.72 0.43 19.32
CA VAL A 113 11.11 1.31 18.32
C VAL A 113 10.08 2.21 19.02
N PHE A 114 10.26 3.52 18.91
CA PHE A 114 9.22 4.48 19.28
C PHE A 114 8.22 4.60 18.14
N VAL A 115 7.00 4.10 18.38
CA VAL A 115 5.94 4.05 17.37
C VAL A 115 4.99 5.21 17.59
N MET A 116 4.73 5.97 16.52
CA MET A 116 3.62 6.90 16.43
C MET A 116 2.58 6.30 15.49
N GLY A 117 1.64 5.55 16.04
CA GLY A 117 0.64 4.83 15.25
C GLY A 117 -0.36 4.03 16.07
N CYS A 118 -1.43 3.61 15.42
CA CYS A 118 -2.51 2.83 16.01
C CYS A 118 -2.09 1.44 16.49
N ASP A 119 -2.97 0.79 17.26
CA ASP A 119 -2.77 -0.54 17.83
C ASP A 119 -2.45 -1.62 16.78
N GLY A 120 -3.03 -1.54 15.58
CA GLY A 120 -2.75 -2.51 14.51
C GLY A 120 -1.29 -2.52 14.06
N LEU A 121 -0.64 -1.35 13.99
CA LEU A 121 0.79 -1.25 13.69
C LEU A 121 1.62 -1.88 14.80
N ARG A 122 1.29 -1.61 16.07
CA ARG A 122 1.98 -2.18 17.23
C ARG A 122 1.88 -3.70 17.28
N ARG A 123 0.71 -4.26 16.96
CA ARG A 123 0.50 -5.71 16.90
C ARG A 123 1.31 -6.40 15.82
N GLU A 124 1.46 -5.80 14.64
CA GLU A 124 2.34 -6.35 13.58
C GLU A 124 3.81 -6.37 14.03
N LEU A 125 4.28 -5.29 14.66
CA LEU A 125 5.63 -5.24 15.22
C LEU A 125 5.83 -6.29 16.31
N GLN A 126 4.87 -6.43 17.23
CA GLN A 126 4.89 -7.45 18.27
C GLN A 126 4.91 -8.86 17.69
N GLY A 127 4.07 -9.14 16.69
CA GLY A 127 4.02 -10.44 16.00
C GLY A 127 5.33 -10.79 15.28
N ALA A 128 6.08 -9.79 14.83
CA ALA A 128 7.42 -9.95 14.26
C ALA A 128 8.54 -10.02 15.32
N GLY A 129 8.23 -9.87 16.60
CA GLY A 129 9.20 -9.85 17.70
C GLY A 129 10.02 -8.55 17.76
N VAL A 130 9.52 -7.45 17.21
CA VAL A 130 10.18 -6.13 17.24
C VAL A 130 9.80 -5.42 18.54
N PRO A 131 10.78 -5.10 19.42
CA PRO A 131 10.48 -4.39 20.67
C PRO A 131 10.01 -2.96 20.41
N CYS A 132 8.91 -2.56 21.04
CA CYS A 132 8.41 -1.19 20.97
C CYS A 132 8.46 -0.53 22.35
N VAL A 133 8.63 0.79 22.36
CA VAL A 133 8.45 1.59 23.57
C VAL A 133 6.99 1.46 24.02
N GLU A 134 6.78 1.09 25.28
CA GLU A 134 5.46 1.08 25.90
C GLU A 134 4.98 2.53 26.09
N GLU A 135 3.76 2.84 25.66
CA GLU A 135 3.14 4.13 25.95
C GLU A 135 2.74 4.14 27.42
N ALA A 136 3.50 4.85 28.26
CA ALA A 136 3.10 5.14 29.63
C ALA A 136 2.18 6.37 29.65
N ASP A 137 1.04 6.25 30.33
CA ASP A 137 0.24 7.41 30.71
C ASP A 137 0.98 8.20 31.79
N GLU A 138 1.66 9.26 31.36
CA GLU A 138 2.32 10.22 32.25
C GLU A 138 1.47 11.52 32.28
N PRO A 139 0.43 11.62 33.13
CA PRO A 139 -0.51 12.73 33.09
C PRO A 139 0.12 14.10 33.38
N ASP A 140 1.23 14.12 34.11
CA ASP A 140 1.98 15.34 34.44
C ASP A 140 3.13 15.65 33.45
N ALA A 141 3.38 14.77 32.48
CA ALA A 141 4.45 14.99 31.51
C ALA A 141 4.14 16.19 30.60
N THR A 142 5.13 17.05 30.45
CA THR A 142 5.07 18.19 29.52
C THR A 142 6.12 18.03 28.43
N ILE A 143 6.01 18.82 27.37
CA ILE A 143 7.00 18.79 26.28
C ILE A 143 8.40 19.23 26.71
N TYR A 144 8.52 19.87 27.89
CA TYR A 144 9.79 20.30 28.49
C TYR A 144 10.32 19.33 29.54
N ASP A 145 9.44 18.50 30.09
CA ASP A 145 9.72 17.55 31.17
C ASP A 145 8.95 16.27 30.90
N CYS A 146 9.55 15.42 30.06
CA CYS A 146 9.01 14.10 29.75
C CYS A 146 10.13 13.06 29.73
N ALA A 147 9.85 11.89 30.27
CA ALA A 147 10.81 10.80 30.25
C ALA A 147 10.97 10.26 28.82
N LEU A 148 12.22 10.06 28.42
CA LEU A 148 12.58 9.35 27.20
C LEU A 148 12.96 7.92 27.58
N ALA A 149 12.44 6.95 26.83
CA ALA A 149 12.83 5.57 26.97
C ALA A 149 14.30 5.40 26.56
N GLU A 150 15.02 4.54 27.26
CA GLU A 150 16.39 4.20 26.92
C GLU A 150 16.43 3.26 25.70
N ASP A 151 17.55 3.27 24.99
CA ASP A 151 17.85 2.33 23.89
C ASP A 151 16.84 2.35 22.72
N VAL A 152 16.22 3.50 22.44
CA VAL A 152 15.42 3.69 21.23
C VAL A 152 16.33 3.81 20.01
N LYS A 153 16.11 2.94 19.01
CA LYS A 153 16.89 2.86 17.77
C LYS A 153 16.13 3.25 16.51
N ALA A 154 14.82 3.40 16.61
CA ALA A 154 14.00 3.85 15.49
C ALA A 154 12.79 4.62 15.98
N VAL A 155 12.41 5.63 15.21
CA VAL A 155 11.07 6.23 15.23
C VAL A 155 10.32 5.74 14.00
N LEU A 156 9.17 5.10 14.20
CA LEU A 156 8.29 4.66 13.13
C LEU A 156 6.97 5.44 13.18
N VAL A 157 6.69 6.17 12.10
CA VAL A 157 5.48 6.98 11.96
C VAL A 157 4.47 6.27 11.06
N GLY A 158 3.25 6.09 11.53
CA GLY A 158 2.12 5.68 10.72
C GLY A 158 0.89 6.52 11.04
N HIS A 159 -0.30 5.96 10.78
CA HIS A 159 -1.55 6.60 11.14
C HIS A 159 -1.73 6.55 12.66
N ASP A 160 -1.83 7.73 13.29
CA ASP A 160 -2.04 7.89 14.74
C ASP A 160 -3.20 8.87 14.98
N ASP A 161 -4.39 8.33 15.25
CA ASP A 161 -5.59 9.11 15.59
C ASP A 161 -5.54 9.71 17.01
N LYS A 162 -4.53 9.30 17.80
CA LYS A 162 -4.22 9.80 19.15
C LYS A 162 -2.91 10.57 19.17
N LEU A 163 -2.55 11.20 18.05
CA LEU A 163 -1.39 12.07 17.96
C LEU A 163 -1.46 13.18 19.02
N THR A 164 -0.35 13.39 19.73
CA THR A 164 -0.17 14.52 20.64
C THR A 164 1.11 15.27 20.32
N PHE A 165 1.18 16.55 20.67
CA PHE A 165 2.42 17.31 20.56
C PHE A 165 3.53 16.71 21.45
N LEU A 166 3.16 16.05 22.55
CA LEU A 166 4.12 15.31 23.39
C LEU A 166 4.77 14.15 22.64
N LYS A 167 4.00 13.36 21.86
CA LYS A 167 4.56 12.31 20.99
C LYS A 167 5.53 12.89 19.96
N LEU A 168 5.18 14.01 19.33
CA LEU A 168 6.06 14.73 18.39
C LEU A 168 7.35 15.21 19.06
N ALA A 169 7.25 15.75 20.28
CA ALA A 169 8.42 16.19 21.05
C ALA A 169 9.34 15.01 21.40
N LYS A 170 8.80 13.91 21.94
CA LYS A 170 9.56 12.69 22.24
C LYS A 170 10.25 12.12 20.98
N ALA A 171 9.51 11.98 19.88
CA ALA A 171 10.07 11.55 18.59
C ALA A 171 11.20 12.48 18.10
N SER A 172 11.01 13.80 18.19
CA SER A 172 12.04 14.77 17.82
C SER A 172 13.30 14.62 18.68
N CYS A 173 13.17 14.34 19.97
CA CYS A 173 14.28 14.07 20.86
C CYS A 173 15.03 12.79 20.47
N TYR A 174 14.33 11.68 20.20
CA TYR A 174 14.98 10.44 19.74
C TYR A 174 15.71 10.63 18.41
N LEU A 175 15.14 11.41 17.49
CA LEU A 175 15.72 11.67 16.16
C LEU A 175 16.94 12.61 16.18
N ARG A 176 17.29 13.19 17.34
CA ARG A 176 18.56 13.92 17.52
C ARG A 176 19.77 13.00 17.45
N ASP A 177 19.61 11.74 17.84
CA ASP A 177 20.62 10.72 17.59
C ASP A 177 20.65 10.41 16.09
N PRO A 178 21.76 10.68 15.38
CA PRO A 178 21.86 10.39 13.95
C PRO A 178 21.72 8.91 13.62
N GLU A 179 22.03 8.01 14.56
CA GLU A 179 21.93 6.56 14.38
C GLU A 179 20.51 6.03 14.61
N CYS A 180 19.63 6.82 15.25
CA CYS A 180 18.23 6.46 15.39
C CYS A 180 17.54 6.55 14.03
N LEU A 181 16.95 5.46 13.54
CA LEU A 181 16.29 5.41 12.24
C LEU A 181 15.02 6.25 12.23
N PHE A 182 14.76 6.91 11.11
CA PHE A 182 13.50 7.62 10.89
C PHE A 182 12.72 6.92 9.79
N LEU A 183 11.63 6.24 10.15
CA LEU A 183 10.83 5.41 9.26
C LEU A 183 9.38 5.91 9.21
N ALA A 184 8.76 5.74 8.05
CA ALA A 184 7.33 5.99 7.86
C ALA A 184 6.66 4.79 7.18
N THR A 185 5.47 4.39 7.65
CA THR A 185 4.71 3.31 7.03
C THR A 185 4.34 3.64 5.59
N ASP A 186 3.98 4.89 5.34
CA ASP A 186 3.55 5.42 4.04
C ASP A 186 3.65 6.96 4.08
N ASN A 187 3.56 7.60 2.91
CA ASN A 187 3.59 9.05 2.77
C ASN A 187 2.26 9.62 2.25
N ASP A 188 1.16 8.89 2.41
CA ASP A 188 -0.15 9.37 1.97
C ASP A 188 -0.51 10.65 2.73
N PRO A 189 -0.81 11.77 2.04
CA PRO A 189 -1.01 13.04 2.71
C PRO A 189 -2.37 13.11 3.42
N TRP A 190 -3.37 12.44 2.86
CA TRP A 190 -4.75 12.43 3.35
C TRP A 190 -5.53 11.24 2.78
N HIS A 191 -6.64 10.92 3.43
CA HIS A 191 -7.61 9.90 3.01
C HIS A 191 -9.04 10.47 2.91
N PRO A 192 -9.84 10.05 1.92
CA PRO A 192 -11.22 10.50 1.79
C PRO A 192 -12.14 9.85 2.84
N LEU A 193 -13.17 10.60 3.25
CA LEU A 193 -14.29 10.13 4.05
C LEU A 193 -15.62 10.42 3.35
N SER A 194 -16.69 9.81 3.86
CA SER A 194 -18.06 10.09 3.43
C SER A 194 -18.43 11.57 3.57
N GLY A 195 -19.20 12.07 2.59
CA GLY A 195 -19.68 13.45 2.56
C GLY A 195 -18.63 14.49 2.16
N GLY A 196 -17.58 14.09 1.43
CA GLY A 196 -16.54 15.01 0.93
C GLY A 196 -15.55 15.48 2.01
N ARG A 197 -15.56 14.86 3.19
CA ARG A 197 -14.59 15.13 4.25
C ARG A 197 -13.29 14.39 3.98
N ILE A 198 -12.20 14.86 4.58
CA ILE A 198 -10.90 14.20 4.53
C ILE A 198 -10.33 14.00 5.94
N LEU A 199 -9.46 13.00 6.09
CA LEU A 199 -8.61 12.83 7.27
C LEU A 199 -7.14 13.02 6.90
N PRO A 200 -6.31 13.57 7.80
CA PRO A 200 -4.86 13.54 7.64
C PRO A 200 -4.35 12.10 7.52
N GLY A 201 -3.45 11.86 6.57
CA GLY A 201 -2.76 10.58 6.39
C GLY A 201 -1.42 10.54 7.12
N SER A 202 -0.75 9.39 7.14
CA SER A 202 0.56 9.21 7.81
C SER A 202 1.62 10.18 7.28
N GLY A 203 1.54 10.55 6.00
CA GLY A 203 2.44 11.52 5.38
C GLY A 203 2.39 12.90 6.03
N SER A 204 1.21 13.34 6.51
CA SER A 204 1.08 14.62 7.21
C SER A 204 1.78 14.63 8.58
N LEU A 205 1.71 13.51 9.31
CA LEU A 205 2.40 13.32 10.58
C LEU A 205 3.91 13.22 10.36
N THR A 206 4.31 12.46 9.35
CA THR A 206 5.70 12.30 8.94
C THR A 206 6.31 13.66 8.59
N ALA A 207 5.61 14.48 7.80
CA ALA A 207 6.08 15.82 7.42
C ALA A 207 6.35 16.73 8.64
N ALA A 208 5.51 16.67 9.69
CA ALA A 208 5.75 17.43 10.91
C ALA A 208 7.07 17.03 11.60
N LEU A 209 7.40 15.74 11.61
CA LEU A 209 8.66 15.25 12.13
C LEU A 209 9.86 15.51 11.22
N GLU A 210 9.68 15.46 9.90
CA GLU A 210 10.73 15.84 8.96
C GLU A 210 11.16 17.30 9.14
N VAL A 211 10.19 18.20 9.34
CA VAL A 211 10.44 19.62 9.59
C VAL A 211 11.15 19.82 10.93
N SER A 212 10.66 19.20 12.01
CA SER A 212 11.20 19.43 13.36
C SER A 212 12.55 18.73 13.60
N SER A 213 12.80 17.57 13.00
CA SER A 213 14.07 16.85 13.11
C SER A 213 15.12 17.28 12.09
N GLY A 214 14.70 17.89 10.96
CA GLY A 214 15.58 18.18 9.82
C GLY A 214 16.03 16.93 9.05
N ARG A 215 15.41 15.78 9.29
CA ARG A 215 15.73 14.49 8.66
C ARG A 215 14.59 14.05 7.74
N LYS A 216 14.89 13.24 6.74
CA LYS A 216 13.88 12.62 5.86
C LYS A 216 13.57 11.20 6.32
N ALA A 217 12.29 10.86 6.36
CA ALA A 217 11.87 9.53 6.72
C ALA A 217 12.12 8.55 5.56
N THR A 218 12.52 7.32 5.88
CA THR A 218 12.50 6.23 4.92
C THR A 218 11.09 5.66 4.87
N VAL A 219 10.44 5.79 3.71
CA VAL A 219 9.08 5.29 3.48
C VAL A 219 9.12 3.80 3.14
N ILE A 220 8.31 3.00 3.84
CA ILE A 220 8.29 1.54 3.71
C ILE A 220 7.22 1.06 2.73
N GLY A 221 6.01 1.62 2.83
CA GLY A 221 4.88 1.30 1.97
C GLY A 221 5.01 1.89 0.56
N LYS A 222 3.97 1.72 -0.25
CA LYS A 222 3.91 2.28 -1.62
C LYS A 222 4.13 3.80 -1.53
N PRO A 223 4.93 4.42 -2.42
CA PRO A 223 5.51 3.88 -3.66
C PRO A 223 6.88 3.20 -3.52
N SER A 224 7.34 2.89 -2.31
CA SER A 224 8.62 2.23 -2.06
C SER A 224 8.66 0.82 -2.66
N ARG A 225 9.79 0.46 -3.30
CA ARG A 225 10.02 -0.90 -3.82
C ARG A 225 10.09 -1.95 -2.71
N PHE A 226 10.29 -1.54 -1.46
CA PHE A 226 10.43 -2.48 -0.35
C PHE A 226 9.20 -3.37 -0.14
N MET A 227 7.99 -2.86 -0.40
CA MET A 227 6.79 -3.70 -0.36
C MET A 227 6.84 -4.84 -1.40
N PHE A 228 7.42 -4.60 -2.58
CA PHE A 228 7.65 -5.67 -3.57
C PHE A 228 8.73 -6.66 -3.13
N GLU A 229 9.78 -6.19 -2.44
CA GLU A 229 10.79 -7.08 -1.87
C GLU A 229 10.18 -8.02 -0.81
N CYS A 230 9.25 -7.50 0.00
CA CYS A 230 8.48 -8.31 0.95
C CYS A 230 7.69 -9.41 0.22
N ILE A 231 6.97 -9.05 -0.86
CA ILE A 231 6.20 -10.01 -1.67
C ILE A 231 7.14 -11.05 -2.27
N SER A 232 8.24 -10.62 -2.89
CA SER A 232 9.22 -11.50 -3.54
C SER A 232 9.93 -12.44 -2.56
N SER A 233 9.99 -12.09 -1.27
CA SER A 233 10.52 -12.98 -0.23
C SER A 233 9.57 -14.11 0.15
N GLN A 234 8.26 -13.96 -0.09
CA GLN A 234 7.21 -14.92 0.26
C GLN A 234 6.77 -15.77 -0.94
N PHE A 235 6.89 -15.24 -2.16
CA PHE A 235 6.50 -15.90 -3.39
C PHE A 235 7.71 -16.23 -4.25
N SER A 236 7.77 -17.44 -4.78
CA SER A 236 8.81 -17.84 -5.74
C SER A 236 8.45 -17.40 -7.16
N GLY A 237 9.45 -16.99 -7.94
CA GLY A 237 9.29 -16.74 -9.39
C GLY A 237 8.54 -15.45 -9.73
N VAL A 238 8.55 -14.46 -8.84
CA VAL A 238 7.92 -13.15 -9.11
C VAL A 238 8.76 -12.37 -10.11
N GLU A 239 8.33 -12.36 -11.37
CA GLU A 239 8.96 -11.57 -12.44
C GLU A 239 8.22 -10.23 -12.60
N PRO A 240 8.88 -9.06 -12.43
CA PRO A 240 8.22 -7.77 -12.52
C PRO A 240 7.43 -7.53 -13.82
N ALA A 241 7.99 -7.95 -14.96
CA ALA A 241 7.33 -7.81 -16.26
C ALA A 241 6.03 -8.66 -16.39
N ARG A 242 5.84 -9.65 -15.51
CA ARG A 242 4.65 -10.51 -15.42
C ARG A 242 3.74 -10.13 -14.24
N CYS A 243 4.01 -9.00 -13.58
CA CYS A 243 3.18 -8.43 -12.53
C CYS A 243 2.30 -7.30 -13.09
N LEU A 244 1.09 -7.19 -12.53
CA LEU A 244 0.14 -6.11 -12.80
C LEU A 244 -0.24 -5.44 -11.48
N MET A 245 -0.06 -4.14 -11.35
CA MET A 245 -0.54 -3.34 -10.22
C MET A 245 -1.85 -2.66 -10.58
N ILE A 246 -2.89 -2.90 -9.79
CA ILE A 246 -4.21 -2.30 -9.92
C ILE A 246 -4.43 -1.38 -8.70
N GLY A 247 -4.57 -0.09 -8.95
CA GLY A 247 -4.61 0.94 -7.91
C GLY A 247 -5.56 2.08 -8.26
N ASP A 248 -5.89 2.92 -7.28
CA ASP A 248 -6.76 4.09 -7.46
C ASP A 248 -6.01 5.43 -7.32
N ARG A 249 -4.74 5.41 -6.90
CA ARG A 249 -3.97 6.63 -6.64
C ARG A 249 -2.65 6.64 -7.42
N LEU A 250 -2.44 7.71 -8.19
CA LEU A 250 -1.28 7.83 -9.09
C LEU A 250 0.05 7.90 -8.34
N GLU A 251 0.11 8.75 -7.31
CA GLU A 251 1.32 9.05 -6.54
C GLU A 251 1.82 7.87 -5.70
N THR A 252 0.95 6.90 -5.43
CA THR A 252 1.26 5.72 -4.63
C THR A 252 1.28 4.46 -5.46
N ASP A 253 0.17 4.09 -6.10
CA ASP A 253 0.01 2.79 -6.75
C ASP A 253 0.67 2.74 -8.13
N MET A 254 0.43 3.76 -8.95
CA MET A 254 1.03 3.80 -10.29
C MET A 254 2.54 4.01 -10.18
N LEU A 255 2.95 4.92 -9.29
CA LEU A 255 4.37 5.10 -8.99
C LEU A 255 5.00 3.85 -8.38
N PHE A 256 4.31 3.11 -7.50
CA PHE A 256 4.79 1.82 -6.99
C PHE A 256 5.00 0.81 -8.12
N GLY A 257 4.00 0.65 -8.99
CA GLY A 257 4.08 -0.28 -10.11
C GLY A 257 5.21 0.09 -11.07
N SER A 258 5.32 1.37 -11.43
CA SER A 258 6.41 1.90 -12.26
C SER A 258 7.78 1.69 -11.61
N ASN A 259 7.91 2.04 -10.32
CA ASN A 259 9.13 1.84 -9.56
C ASN A 259 9.55 0.38 -9.52
N CYS A 260 8.60 -0.57 -9.55
CA CYS A 260 8.91 -2.00 -9.53
C CYS A 260 9.08 -2.60 -10.94
N GLY A 261 8.64 -1.92 -12.00
CA GLY A 261 8.66 -2.42 -13.38
C GLY A 261 7.46 -3.29 -13.74
N PHE A 262 6.31 -3.05 -13.09
CA PHE A 262 5.05 -3.73 -13.38
C PHE A 262 4.30 -3.03 -14.50
N ASP A 263 3.32 -3.73 -15.08
CA ASP A 263 2.26 -3.01 -15.79
C ASP A 263 1.30 -2.39 -14.76
N THR A 264 0.69 -1.27 -15.10
CA THR A 264 -0.18 -0.54 -14.17
C THR A 264 -1.58 -0.29 -14.73
N VAL A 265 -2.60 -0.49 -13.89
CA VAL A 265 -4.00 -0.18 -14.20
C VAL A 265 -4.54 0.75 -13.12
N LEU A 266 -4.94 1.96 -13.54
CA LEU A 266 -5.72 2.86 -12.71
C LEU A 266 -7.20 2.47 -12.76
N THR A 267 -7.83 2.28 -11.60
CA THR A 267 -9.29 2.22 -11.48
C THR A 267 -9.85 3.57 -11.03
N LEU A 268 -10.95 4.01 -11.62
CA LEU A 268 -11.56 5.33 -11.34
C LEU A 268 -12.55 5.32 -10.17
N THR A 269 -12.52 4.27 -9.36
CA THR A 269 -13.40 4.13 -8.19
C THR A 269 -12.92 4.93 -6.98
N GLY A 270 -11.64 5.32 -6.92
CA GLY A 270 -11.04 5.91 -5.72
C GLY A 270 -10.55 7.35 -5.88
N VAL A 271 -9.31 7.61 -5.46
CA VAL A 271 -8.76 8.97 -5.27
C VAL A 271 -8.53 9.70 -6.59
N SER A 272 -7.72 9.13 -7.47
CA SER A 272 -7.31 9.78 -8.71
C SER A 272 -8.37 9.61 -9.80
N GLN A 273 -8.54 10.67 -10.59
CA GLN A 273 -9.46 10.70 -11.73
C GLN A 273 -8.70 10.62 -13.05
N LEU A 274 -9.42 10.36 -14.14
CA LEU A 274 -8.82 10.25 -15.48
C LEU A 274 -8.13 11.55 -15.89
N GLU A 275 -8.70 12.70 -15.50
CA GLU A 275 -8.13 14.01 -15.75
C GLU A 275 -6.79 14.20 -15.05
N ASP A 276 -6.58 13.60 -13.88
CA ASP A 276 -5.30 13.66 -13.16
C ASP A 276 -4.22 12.91 -13.94
N ALA A 277 -4.55 11.70 -14.42
CA ALA A 277 -3.65 10.88 -15.22
C ALA A 277 -3.30 11.55 -16.55
N GLN A 278 -4.29 12.19 -17.20
CA GLN A 278 -4.07 12.93 -18.44
C GLN A 278 -3.16 14.15 -18.23
N ARG A 279 -3.28 14.86 -17.10
CA ARG A 279 -2.38 15.97 -16.76
C ARG A 279 -0.93 15.54 -16.65
N TYR A 280 -0.65 14.38 -16.05
CA TYR A 280 0.71 13.84 -16.00
C TYR A 280 1.21 13.35 -17.37
N LEU A 281 0.31 12.82 -18.21
CA LEU A 281 0.65 12.41 -19.58
C LEU A 281 1.01 13.61 -20.48
N ASP A 282 0.29 14.71 -20.35
CA ASP A 282 0.51 15.94 -21.13
C ASP A 282 1.66 16.81 -20.58
N GLY A 283 2.12 16.53 -19.35
CA GLY A 283 3.17 17.25 -18.64
C GLY A 283 4.59 16.99 -19.15
N GLU A 284 5.60 17.62 -18.51
CA GLU A 284 6.99 17.45 -18.94
C GLU A 284 7.50 16.00 -18.72
N PRO A 285 8.07 15.36 -19.75
CA PRO A 285 8.29 13.91 -19.77
C PRO A 285 9.34 13.35 -18.81
N ALA A 286 10.07 14.16 -18.04
CA ALA A 286 11.20 13.69 -17.23
C ALA A 286 10.88 13.44 -15.75
N ALA A 287 9.89 14.12 -15.17
CA ALA A 287 9.61 14.02 -13.73
C ALA A 287 8.48 13.02 -13.41
N ASP A 288 7.47 12.92 -14.28
CA ASP A 288 6.18 12.35 -13.88
C ASP A 288 5.76 11.10 -14.67
N ARG A 289 6.63 10.54 -15.52
CA ARG A 289 6.28 9.33 -16.30
C ARG A 289 5.90 8.13 -15.44
N GLY A 290 6.43 8.02 -14.24
CA GLY A 290 6.06 6.96 -13.30
C GLY A 290 4.64 7.10 -12.73
N LEU A 291 4.03 8.28 -12.84
CA LEU A 291 2.68 8.58 -12.39
C LEU A 291 1.64 8.31 -13.47
N VAL A 292 2.04 8.17 -14.73
CA VAL A 292 1.11 7.87 -15.82
C VAL A 292 0.80 6.36 -15.79
N PRO A 293 -0.48 5.97 -15.64
CA PRO A 293 -0.84 4.55 -15.69
C PRO A 293 -0.64 4.00 -17.10
N ASP A 294 -0.33 2.71 -17.25
CA ASP A 294 -0.33 2.08 -18.57
C ASP A 294 -1.78 2.02 -19.11
N TYR A 295 -2.71 1.63 -18.24
CA TYR A 295 -4.11 1.39 -18.57
C TYR A 295 -5.08 2.01 -17.56
N VAL A 296 -6.33 2.23 -17.97
CA VAL A 296 -7.40 2.75 -17.13
C VAL A 296 -8.67 1.91 -17.28
N VAL A 297 -9.37 1.66 -16.17
CA VAL A 297 -10.72 1.06 -16.12
C VAL A 297 -11.65 1.90 -15.27
N ASP A 298 -12.96 1.83 -15.51
CA ASP A 298 -13.94 2.56 -14.69
C ASP A 298 -14.05 1.92 -13.30
N SER A 299 -13.98 0.59 -13.25
CA SER A 299 -13.95 -0.21 -12.04
C SER A 299 -13.22 -1.52 -12.30
N VAL A 300 -12.69 -2.15 -11.24
CA VAL A 300 -12.21 -3.54 -11.33
C VAL A 300 -13.27 -4.52 -11.87
N ALA A 301 -14.56 -4.17 -11.73
CA ALA A 301 -15.67 -4.93 -12.30
C ALA A 301 -15.59 -5.08 -13.84
N ASP A 302 -14.90 -4.17 -14.53
CA ASP A 302 -14.70 -4.22 -15.99
C ASP A 302 -13.89 -5.45 -16.43
N PHE A 303 -13.27 -6.17 -15.49
CA PHE A 303 -12.57 -7.43 -15.74
C PHE A 303 -13.52 -8.61 -15.88
N LEU A 304 -14.78 -8.52 -15.39
CA LEU A 304 -15.73 -9.63 -15.41
C LEU A 304 -16.05 -10.16 -16.83
N PRO A 305 -16.33 -9.30 -17.83
CA PRO A 305 -16.59 -9.79 -19.19
C PRO A 305 -15.42 -10.58 -19.80
N ALA A 306 -14.18 -10.26 -19.40
CA ALA A 306 -12.99 -10.98 -19.86
C ALA A 306 -12.91 -12.42 -19.33
N PHE A 307 -13.68 -12.77 -18.29
CA PHE A 307 -13.75 -14.12 -17.75
C PHE A 307 -14.88 -14.96 -18.37
N GLU A 308 -16.03 -14.34 -18.67
CA GLU A 308 -17.24 -15.06 -19.12
C GLU A 308 -17.03 -15.70 -20.50
N GLU A 309 -16.47 -14.94 -21.44
CA GLU A 309 -16.11 -15.44 -22.77
C GLU A 309 -14.95 -16.48 -22.77
N LEU A 310 -14.23 -16.70 -21.65
CA LEU A 310 -13.24 -17.80 -21.53
C LEU A 310 -13.89 -19.10 -21.07
N ASP A 311 -14.94 -19.01 -20.24
CA ASP A 311 -15.68 -20.18 -19.76
C ASP A 311 -16.52 -20.78 -20.90
N ASP A 312 -16.97 -19.95 -21.85
CA ASP A 312 -17.65 -20.38 -23.08
C ASP A 312 -16.69 -21.08 -24.07
N GLU A 313 -15.42 -20.65 -24.19
CA GLU A 313 -14.43 -21.29 -25.08
C GLU A 313 -13.86 -22.62 -24.53
N GLN A 314 -13.98 -22.88 -23.22
CA GLN A 314 -13.54 -24.13 -22.58
C GLN A 314 -14.66 -25.19 -22.47
N SER A 315 -15.89 -24.83 -22.83
CA SER A 315 -17.05 -25.73 -22.80
C SER A 315 -17.43 -26.34 -24.17
N ASP A 316 -16.68 -26.00 -25.23
CA ASP A 316 -16.68 -26.63 -26.56
C ASP A 316 -15.45 -27.55 -26.78
#